data_AF-A0A7Y4UKK6-F1
#
_entry.id   AF-A0A7Y4UKK6-F1
#
_cell.length_a   1.000
_cell.length_b   1.000
_cell.length_c   1.000
_cell.angle_alpha   90.00
_cell.angle_beta   90.00
_cell.angle_gamma   90.00
#
_symmetry.space_group_name_H-M   'P 1'
#
loop_
_entity.id
_entity.type
_entity.pdbx_description
1 polymer ?
#
loop_
_entity_poly.entity_id
_entity_poly.type
_entity_poly.pdbx_seq_one_letter_code
_entity_poly.pdbx_strand_id
1 'polypeptide(L)'
;MPTLSFEGKSVTTLENEKVLEAFLRVGINIPFSCRNGVCHSCKCIAQTGEVPQNAQKGLSTEQREQGFFLPCLCVPTENMVILPVSALKVFTTTIVQGKTLLANGDYQLLLEPTLTSPSSCGQLLNLRLSNNEVRNVSITNQPSEDYFIEVQIACSTNDATKQWLATLAIDDALEIQGPYDADTVNSVPDPVAAAIPRAKYPPPDATLWTALQEGKLLMVILKDFYGRVYQDPLLSPYFHGTTMLRSIEKVYSFMHQVCTGEHTYFGERPKNSHHWMVISDETFNYREALMMECHRRAGLSDEMSQRWMAIERHYKQDIIKDAPLPRSFGNTVLPLDGYGEMMIEVGSMCDGCGRVVEPGEHIRYHLRLGTLYCGQCNGI
;
A
#
# COMPACT_ATOMS: atom_id res chain seq x y z
N MET A 1 21.53 -1.38 26.00
CA MET A 1 20.24 -0.67 26.09
C MET A 1 20.10 0.19 24.84
N PRO A 2 18.99 0.07 24.09
CA PRO A 2 18.77 0.81 22.85
C PRO A 2 18.79 2.33 22.98
N THR A 3 19.23 3.00 21.91
CA THR A 3 19.11 4.45 21.73
C THR A 3 17.96 4.76 20.76
N LEU A 4 17.09 5.68 21.16
CA LEU A 4 15.93 6.13 20.39
C LEU A 4 16.17 7.56 19.91
N SER A 5 15.79 7.86 18.67
CA SER A 5 15.82 9.22 18.12
C SER A 5 14.42 9.70 17.73
N PHE A 6 14.10 10.96 18.02
CA PHE A 6 12.83 11.61 17.65
C PHE A 6 13.07 13.10 17.44
N GLU A 7 12.71 13.62 16.26
CA GLU A 7 12.89 15.04 15.88
C GLU A 7 14.29 15.59 16.17
N GLY A 8 15.33 14.81 15.84
CA GLY A 8 16.73 15.19 16.05
C GLY A 8 17.23 15.11 17.50
N LYS A 9 16.36 14.76 18.46
CA LYS A 9 16.73 14.47 19.85
C LYS A 9 16.95 12.97 20.02
N SER A 10 17.79 12.58 20.98
CA SER A 10 18.09 11.17 21.25
C SER A 10 18.05 10.84 22.74
N VAL A 11 17.62 9.63 23.08
CA VAL A 11 17.58 9.11 24.45
C VAL A 11 17.99 7.65 24.49
N THR A 12 18.84 7.28 25.45
CA THR A 12 19.11 5.86 25.76
C THR A 12 18.05 5.36 26.74
N THR A 13 17.47 4.20 26.41
CA THR A 13 16.45 3.53 27.23
C THR A 13 17.06 2.94 28.50
N LEU A 14 16.22 2.81 29.53
CA LEU A 14 16.47 1.95 30.68
C LEU A 14 15.99 0.51 30.38
N GLU A 15 16.37 -0.44 31.23
CA GLU A 15 15.93 -1.83 31.10
C GLU A 15 14.40 -1.94 31.14
N ASN A 16 13.82 -2.64 30.16
CA ASN A 16 12.38 -2.83 29.98
C ASN A 16 11.55 -1.53 29.88
N GLU A 17 12.20 -0.39 29.56
CA GLU A 17 11.53 0.90 29.41
C GLU A 17 10.79 0.96 28.08
N LYS A 18 9.55 1.47 28.12
CA LYS A 18 8.76 1.70 26.91
C LYS A 18 9.22 2.96 26.19
N VAL A 19 9.09 2.98 24.86
CA VAL A 19 9.45 4.12 24.01
C VAL A 19 8.82 5.42 24.50
N LEU A 20 7.51 5.41 24.84
CA LEU A 20 6.84 6.61 25.36
C LEU A 20 7.48 7.12 26.65
N GLU A 21 7.77 6.24 27.60
CA GLU A 21 8.31 6.62 28.91
C GLU A 21 9.75 7.15 28.78
N ALA A 22 10.56 6.54 27.91
CA ALA A 22 11.92 6.99 27.64
C ALA A 22 11.95 8.45 27.14
N PHE A 23 11.04 8.81 26.21
CA PHE A 23 10.94 10.18 25.70
C PHE A 23 10.42 11.16 26.74
N LEU A 24 9.34 10.82 27.44
CA LEU A 24 8.77 11.68 28.49
C LEU A 24 9.78 11.95 29.62
N ARG A 25 10.59 10.95 29.99
CA ARG A 25 11.64 11.08 31.03
C ARG A 25 12.66 12.17 30.72
N VAL A 26 12.96 12.39 29.44
CA VAL A 26 13.91 13.44 29.01
C VAL A 26 13.22 14.69 28.47
N GLY A 27 11.90 14.81 28.65
CA GLY A 27 11.12 15.97 28.24
C GLY A 27 10.82 16.04 26.73
N ILE A 28 10.91 14.93 26.00
CA ILE A 28 10.47 14.84 24.60
C ILE A 28 8.97 14.51 24.60
N ASN A 29 8.16 15.42 24.08
CA ASN A 29 6.71 15.29 24.10
C ASN A 29 6.23 14.47 22.89
N ILE A 30 5.56 13.36 23.16
CA ILE A 30 4.78 12.59 22.19
C ILE A 30 3.32 12.68 22.65
N PRO A 31 2.34 13.02 21.79
CA PRO A 31 0.94 13.08 22.20
C PRO A 31 0.48 11.76 22.82
N PHE A 32 -0.21 11.75 23.96
CA PHE A 32 -0.74 10.50 24.53
C PHE A 32 -1.96 10.80 25.41
N SER A 33 -2.78 9.76 25.64
CA SER A 33 -3.91 9.84 26.58
C SER A 33 -3.97 8.60 27.49
N CYS A 34 -4.23 7.41 26.92
CA CYS A 34 -4.55 6.22 27.73
C CYS A 34 -3.35 5.37 28.24
N ARG A 35 -2.18 5.48 27.60
CA ARG A 35 -0.98 4.64 27.83
C ARG A 35 -1.17 3.10 27.76
N ASN A 36 -2.31 2.61 27.27
CA ASN A 36 -2.64 1.18 27.19
C ASN A 36 -2.99 0.72 25.76
N GLY A 37 -2.79 1.60 24.77
CA GLY A 37 -2.99 1.31 23.35
C GLY A 37 -4.44 1.29 22.88
N VAL A 38 -5.36 1.93 23.62
CA VAL A 38 -6.78 2.05 23.21
C VAL A 38 -7.04 3.31 22.39
N CYS A 39 -6.54 4.47 22.84
CA CYS A 39 -6.86 5.76 22.19
C CYS A 39 -6.11 6.01 20.88
N HIS A 40 -5.02 5.27 20.63
CA HIS A 40 -4.08 5.47 19.52
C HIS A 40 -3.45 6.88 19.38
N SER A 41 -3.67 7.82 20.30
CA SER A 41 -3.12 9.19 20.24
C SER A 41 -1.58 9.24 20.21
N CYS A 42 -0.90 8.25 20.82
CA CYS A 42 0.57 8.17 20.80
C CYS A 42 1.16 7.63 19.52
N LYS A 43 0.36 7.33 18.51
CA LYS A 43 0.83 6.69 17.30
C LYS A 43 2.01 7.45 16.69
N CYS A 44 3.09 6.72 16.43
CA CYS A 44 4.30 7.20 15.77
C CYS A 44 4.69 6.22 14.67
N ILE A 45 5.75 6.55 13.92
CA ILE A 45 6.29 5.70 12.86
C ILE A 45 7.72 5.35 13.18
N ALA A 46 8.08 4.08 13.08
CA ALA A 46 9.46 3.65 13.13
C ALA A 46 10.07 3.79 11.72
N GLN A 47 10.99 4.73 11.55
CA GLN A 47 11.78 4.87 10.33
C GLN A 47 12.85 3.79 10.24
N THR A 48 13.43 3.42 11.38
CA THR A 48 14.36 2.31 11.54
C THR A 48 14.09 1.59 12.86
N GLY A 49 14.51 0.33 12.93
CA GLY A 49 14.32 -0.52 14.08
C GLY A 49 13.03 -1.35 14.00
N GLU A 50 13.09 -2.56 14.55
CA GLU A 50 11.99 -3.51 14.58
C GLU A 50 10.88 -3.07 15.55
N VAL A 51 9.63 -3.11 15.08
CA VAL A 51 8.47 -2.80 15.89
C VAL A 51 7.86 -4.10 16.43
N PRO A 52 7.81 -4.29 17.76
CA PRO A 52 7.14 -5.44 18.36
C PRO A 52 5.65 -5.51 18.03
N GLN A 53 5.12 -6.72 17.79
CA GLN A 53 3.72 -6.93 17.41
C GLN A 53 2.72 -6.35 18.42
N ASN A 54 3.02 -6.43 19.72
CA ASN A 54 2.18 -5.87 20.78
C ASN A 54 2.08 -4.34 20.68
N ALA A 55 3.10 -3.67 20.13
CA ALA A 55 3.11 -2.24 19.91
C ALA A 55 2.16 -1.80 18.78
N GLN A 56 1.63 -2.73 18.00
CA GLN A 56 0.76 -2.46 16.85
C GLN A 56 -0.69 -2.90 17.07
N LYS A 57 -1.07 -3.14 18.33
CA LYS A 57 -2.43 -3.53 18.71
C LYS A 57 -3.44 -2.48 18.24
N GLY A 58 -4.53 -2.93 17.62
CA GLY A 58 -5.60 -2.06 17.13
C GLY A 58 -5.30 -1.29 15.84
N LEU A 59 -4.07 -1.33 15.35
CA LEU A 59 -3.71 -0.75 14.04
C LEU A 59 -4.15 -1.67 12.90
N SER A 60 -4.58 -1.07 11.79
CA SER A 60 -4.90 -1.79 10.56
C SER A 60 -3.64 -2.42 9.97
N THR A 61 -3.78 -3.47 9.15
CA THR A 61 -2.64 -4.14 8.51
C THR A 61 -1.77 -3.15 7.73
N GLU A 62 -2.40 -2.19 7.05
CA GLU A 62 -1.72 -1.11 6.29
C GLU A 62 -0.87 -0.23 7.22
N GLN A 63 -1.41 0.14 8.37
CA GLN A 63 -0.69 0.93 9.38
C GLN A 63 0.51 0.14 9.94
N ARG A 64 0.35 -1.17 10.17
CA ARG A 64 1.45 -2.00 10.68
C ARG A 64 2.62 -2.09 9.70
N GLU A 65 2.31 -2.30 8.42
CA GLU A 65 3.29 -2.38 7.32
C GLU A 65 4.01 -1.04 7.09
N GLN A 66 3.33 0.07 7.38
CA GLN A 66 3.87 1.44 7.35
C GLN A 66 4.82 1.76 8.51
N GLY A 67 5.11 0.80 9.39
CA GLY A 67 5.90 1.03 10.59
C GLY A 67 5.16 1.86 11.64
N PHE A 68 3.84 2.07 11.51
CA PHE A 68 3.08 2.69 12.58
C PHE A 68 3.07 1.78 13.80
N PHE A 69 3.23 2.41 14.96
CA PHE A 69 3.22 1.71 16.22
C PHE A 69 2.77 2.64 17.33
N LEU A 70 2.49 2.05 18.49
CA LEU A 70 2.08 2.72 19.71
C LEU A 70 3.27 2.71 20.68
N PRO A 71 4.01 3.83 20.84
CA PRO A 71 5.10 3.99 21.79
C PRO A 71 4.77 3.57 23.23
N CYS A 72 3.50 3.69 23.65
CA CYS A 72 3.05 3.26 24.97
C CYS A 72 3.01 1.74 25.17
N LEU A 73 3.13 0.97 24.10
CA LEU A 73 3.15 -0.50 24.10
C LEU A 73 4.51 -1.08 23.64
N CYS A 74 5.40 -0.23 23.11
CA CYS A 74 6.67 -0.65 22.54
C CYS A 74 7.78 -0.65 23.58
N VAL A 75 8.38 -1.82 23.83
CA VAL A 75 9.67 -1.95 24.50
C VAL A 75 10.70 -2.27 23.40
N PRO A 76 11.64 -1.37 23.11
CA PRO A 76 12.55 -1.54 21.98
C PRO A 76 13.61 -2.61 22.30
N THR A 77 13.91 -3.46 21.33
CA THR A 77 14.99 -4.46 21.40
C THR A 77 16.29 -3.97 20.77
N GLU A 78 16.20 -2.97 19.89
CA GLU A 78 17.31 -2.36 19.16
C GLU A 78 17.10 -0.85 19.00
N ASN A 79 18.11 -0.17 18.44
CA ASN A 79 18.06 1.28 18.21
C ASN A 79 16.95 1.63 17.22
N MET A 80 16.21 2.71 17.48
CA MET A 80 15.10 3.14 16.63
C MET A 80 15.19 4.62 16.28
N VAL A 81 14.88 4.95 15.03
CA VAL A 81 14.58 6.33 14.60
C VAL A 81 13.08 6.46 14.44
N ILE A 82 12.48 7.41 15.14
CA ILE A 82 11.02 7.53 15.31
C ILE A 82 10.58 8.89 14.77
N LEU A 83 9.52 8.87 13.97
CA LEU A 83 8.92 10.06 13.37
C LEU A 83 7.51 10.30 13.92
N PRO A 84 7.09 11.56 14.10
CA PRO A 84 5.68 11.87 14.35
C PRO A 84 4.85 11.56 13.09
N VAL A 85 3.56 11.28 13.28
CA VAL A 85 2.63 11.05 12.16
C VAL A 85 2.62 12.24 11.18
N SER A 86 2.75 13.47 11.70
CA SER A 86 2.81 14.71 10.91
C SER A 86 4.00 14.78 9.94
N ALA A 87 5.11 14.07 10.22
CA ALA A 87 6.30 14.10 9.38
C ALA A 87 6.09 13.44 8.01
N LEU A 88 5.11 12.54 7.86
CA LEU A 88 4.88 11.85 6.60
C LEU A 88 4.22 12.72 5.53
N LYS A 89 3.70 13.91 5.88
CA LYS A 89 2.88 14.71 4.95
C LYS A 89 1.88 13.78 4.23
N VAL A 90 1.20 12.89 4.95
CA VAL A 90 0.22 11.96 4.39
C VAL A 90 -1.17 12.48 4.65
N PHE A 91 -2.08 12.15 3.74
CA PHE A 91 -3.49 12.40 3.99
C PHE A 91 -4.01 11.46 5.07
N THR A 92 -4.75 12.04 6.01
CA THR A 92 -5.47 11.37 7.08
C THR A 92 -6.95 11.64 6.91
N THR A 93 -7.78 10.71 7.39
CA THR A 93 -9.23 10.90 7.36
C THR A 93 -9.68 11.88 8.43
N THR A 94 -10.69 12.68 8.09
CA THR A 94 -11.43 13.58 8.98
C THR A 94 -12.92 13.42 8.70
N ILE A 95 -13.77 13.78 9.66
CA ILE A 95 -15.23 13.76 9.49
C ILE A 95 -15.76 15.19 9.46
N VAL A 96 -16.68 15.48 8.54
CA VAL A 96 -17.34 16.79 8.44
C VAL A 96 -18.41 16.88 9.52
N GLN A 97 -18.20 17.73 10.53
CA GLN A 97 -19.16 17.96 11.62
C GLN A 97 -20.02 19.21 11.42
N GLY A 98 -19.60 20.11 10.53
CA GLY A 98 -20.32 21.34 10.24
C GLY A 98 -19.98 21.90 8.87
N LYS A 99 -20.97 22.51 8.23
CA LYS A 99 -20.84 23.18 6.93
C LYS A 99 -21.73 24.41 6.89
N THR A 100 -21.14 25.58 6.71
CA THR A 100 -21.86 26.87 6.68
C THR A 100 -21.50 27.63 5.41
N LEU A 101 -22.50 28.09 4.66
CA LEU A 101 -22.31 29.02 3.55
C LEU A 101 -22.23 30.45 4.11
N LEU A 102 -21.11 31.13 3.87
CA LEU A 102 -20.84 32.49 4.32
C LEU A 102 -21.45 33.52 3.36
N ALA A 103 -21.69 34.74 3.86
CA ALA A 103 -22.31 35.82 3.09
C ALA A 103 -21.51 36.25 1.85
N ASN A 104 -20.19 35.99 1.85
CA ASN A 104 -19.30 36.26 0.72
C ASN A 104 -19.31 35.14 -0.35
N GLY A 105 -20.09 34.07 -0.15
CA GLY A 105 -20.19 32.92 -1.05
C GLY A 105 -19.17 31.82 -0.81
N ASP A 106 -18.31 31.94 0.21
CA ASP A 106 -17.38 30.89 0.63
C ASP A 106 -18.04 29.90 1.60
N TYR A 107 -17.41 28.74 1.80
CA TYR A 107 -17.87 27.77 2.80
C TYR A 107 -16.91 27.71 3.98
N GLN A 108 -17.47 27.64 5.18
CA GLN A 108 -16.78 27.26 6.40
C GLN A 108 -17.09 25.79 6.70
N LEU A 109 -16.05 25.00 6.96
CA LEU A 109 -16.18 23.60 7.39
C LEU A 109 -15.63 23.44 8.81
N LEU A 110 -16.33 22.61 9.59
CA LEU A 110 -15.88 22.12 10.88
C LEU A 110 -15.51 20.65 10.72
N LEU A 111 -14.25 20.31 11.00
CA LEU A 111 -13.67 19.01 10.73
C LEU A 111 -13.23 18.33 12.04
N GLU A 112 -13.65 17.09 12.24
CA GLU A 112 -13.19 16.24 13.35
C GLU A 112 -12.07 15.32 12.86
N PRO A 113 -10.81 15.63 13.21
CA PRO A 113 -9.69 14.83 12.75
C PRO A 113 -9.69 13.45 13.42
N THR A 114 -9.56 12.38 12.64
CA THR A 114 -9.43 11.02 13.20
C THR A 114 -8.08 10.81 13.91
N LEU A 115 -7.11 11.72 13.68
CA LEU A 115 -5.81 11.74 14.35
C LEU A 115 -5.50 13.15 14.84
N THR A 116 -5.23 13.28 16.14
CA THR A 116 -4.83 14.55 16.75
C THR A 116 -3.41 14.93 16.31
N SER A 117 -3.29 16.02 15.55
CA SER A 117 -2.01 16.66 15.26
C SER A 117 -1.96 18.04 15.93
N PRO A 118 -0.82 18.46 16.51
CA PRO A 118 -0.65 19.85 16.96
C PRO A 118 -0.92 20.76 15.77
N SER A 119 -1.91 21.64 15.90
CA SER A 119 -2.32 22.60 14.89
C SER A 119 -2.65 23.93 15.55
N SER A 120 -2.45 25.02 14.82
CA SER A 120 -2.66 26.38 15.29
C SER A 120 -3.34 27.22 14.23
N CYS A 121 -4.09 28.22 14.67
CA CYS A 121 -4.70 29.22 13.79
C CYS A 121 -3.65 29.81 12.83
N GLY A 122 -4.02 29.92 11.54
CA GLY A 122 -3.16 30.45 10.49
C GLY A 122 -2.28 29.40 9.78
N GLN A 123 -2.16 28.18 10.31
CA GLN A 123 -1.53 27.09 9.58
C GLN A 123 -2.40 26.62 8.40
N LEU A 124 -1.78 25.99 7.41
CA LEU A 124 -2.42 25.49 6.20
C LEU A 124 -2.72 23.99 6.30
N LEU A 125 -3.81 23.57 5.68
CA LEU A 125 -4.16 22.17 5.43
C LEU A 125 -4.41 21.96 3.94
N ASN A 126 -4.00 20.80 3.47
CA ASN A 126 -4.39 20.28 2.17
C ASN A 126 -5.65 19.45 2.33
N LEU A 127 -6.76 19.88 1.73
CA LEU A 127 -7.99 19.09 1.58
C LEU A 127 -7.98 18.39 0.24
N ARG A 128 -8.21 17.08 0.23
CA ARG A 128 -8.41 16.33 -1.01
C ARG A 128 -9.89 16.21 -1.33
N LEU A 129 -10.25 16.70 -2.50
CA LEU A 129 -11.61 16.66 -3.04
C LEU A 129 -11.91 15.28 -3.64
N SER A 130 -13.19 14.99 -3.89
CA SER A 130 -13.65 13.71 -4.48
C SER A 130 -13.07 13.41 -5.87
N ASN A 131 -12.65 14.45 -6.61
CA ASN A 131 -11.99 14.35 -7.92
C ASN A 131 -10.45 14.20 -7.80
N ASN A 132 -9.90 13.97 -6.60
CA ASN A 132 -8.47 13.99 -6.26
C ASN A 132 -7.75 15.33 -6.39
N GLU A 133 -8.45 16.43 -6.70
CA GLU A 133 -7.88 17.78 -6.61
C GLU A 133 -7.52 18.08 -5.15
N VAL A 134 -6.36 18.70 -4.92
CA VAL A 134 -5.92 19.10 -3.59
C VAL A 134 -6.04 20.61 -3.46
N ARG A 135 -6.64 21.05 -2.35
CA ARG A 135 -6.84 22.47 -2.06
C ARG A 135 -6.24 22.85 -0.73
N ASN A 136 -5.41 23.88 -0.79
CA ASN A 136 -4.91 24.53 0.41
C ASN A 136 -6.04 25.36 1.06
N VAL A 137 -6.23 25.16 2.35
CA VAL A 137 -7.12 25.94 3.20
C VAL A 137 -6.38 26.37 4.45
N SER A 138 -6.75 27.50 5.02
CA SER A 138 -6.20 27.94 6.30
C SER A 138 -7.07 27.47 7.46
N ILE A 139 -6.43 27.06 8.54
CA ILE A 139 -7.08 26.82 9.82
C ILE A 139 -7.46 28.18 10.42
N THR A 140 -8.75 28.37 10.70
CA THR A 140 -9.31 29.65 11.16
C THR A 140 -9.50 29.71 12.68
N ASN A 141 -9.56 28.57 13.36
CA ASN A 141 -9.72 28.51 14.82
C ASN A 141 -8.42 28.06 15.55
N GLN A 142 -8.49 27.86 16.87
CA GLN A 142 -7.42 27.24 17.66
C GLN A 142 -7.80 25.80 18.02
N PRO A 143 -7.36 24.78 17.26
CA PRO A 143 -7.82 23.40 17.45
C PRO A 143 -7.44 22.81 18.81
N SER A 144 -6.39 23.32 19.44
CA SER A 144 -6.01 22.94 20.82
C SER A 144 -7.05 23.29 21.87
N GLU A 145 -7.92 24.26 21.59
CA GLU A 145 -8.98 24.73 22.49
C GLU A 145 -10.36 24.20 22.08
N ASP A 146 -10.61 24.04 20.78
CA ASP A 146 -11.94 23.78 20.23
C ASP A 146 -12.22 22.30 19.86
N TYR A 147 -11.23 21.40 19.98
CA TYR A 147 -11.26 19.98 19.56
C TYR A 147 -11.44 19.74 18.04
N PHE A 148 -12.16 20.61 17.36
CA PHE A 148 -12.37 20.61 15.92
C PHE A 148 -11.38 21.53 15.20
N ILE A 149 -11.17 21.24 13.92
CA ILE A 149 -10.44 22.10 13.00
C ILE A 149 -11.45 22.85 12.15
N GLU A 150 -11.44 24.17 12.24
CA GLU A 150 -12.24 25.04 11.39
C GLU A 150 -11.40 25.51 10.20
N VAL A 151 -11.97 25.43 8.99
CA VAL A 151 -11.33 25.90 7.76
C VAL A 151 -12.32 26.66 6.89
N GLN A 152 -11.82 27.64 6.13
CA GLN A 152 -12.60 28.37 5.12
C GLN A 152 -12.13 28.03 3.71
N ILE A 153 -13.07 27.70 2.83
CA ILE A 153 -12.84 27.37 1.43
C ILE A 153 -13.39 28.47 0.53
N ALA A 154 -12.48 29.15 -0.15
CA ALA A 154 -12.83 30.17 -1.14
C ALA A 154 -13.49 29.55 -2.39
N CYS A 155 -14.68 30.05 -2.73
CA CYS A 155 -15.50 29.51 -3.83
C CYS A 155 -15.63 30.46 -5.01
N SER A 156 -15.02 31.64 -4.95
CA SER A 156 -15.30 32.79 -5.82
C SER A 156 -15.02 32.59 -7.32
N THR A 157 -14.26 31.56 -7.74
CA THR A 157 -13.87 31.37 -9.16
C THR A 157 -13.91 29.93 -9.70
N ASN A 158 -14.30 28.92 -8.92
CA ASN A 158 -14.26 27.51 -9.35
C ASN A 158 -15.61 26.79 -9.15
N ASP A 159 -16.30 26.51 -10.26
CA ASP A 159 -17.62 25.87 -10.28
C ASP A 159 -17.60 24.42 -9.79
N ALA A 160 -16.50 23.68 -10.01
CA ALA A 160 -16.37 22.29 -9.55
C ALA A 160 -16.28 22.21 -8.02
N THR A 161 -15.54 23.12 -7.38
CA THR A 161 -15.45 23.19 -5.91
C THR A 161 -16.79 23.55 -5.29
N LYS A 162 -17.50 24.52 -5.87
CA LYS A 162 -18.86 24.91 -5.45
C LYS A 162 -19.82 23.73 -5.54
N GLN A 163 -19.82 23.02 -6.66
CA GLN A 163 -20.69 21.88 -6.88
C GLN A 163 -20.40 20.74 -5.90
N TRP A 164 -19.12 20.45 -5.65
CA TRP A 164 -18.72 19.46 -4.66
C TRP A 164 -19.12 19.85 -3.23
N LEU A 165 -18.87 21.09 -2.80
CA LEU A 165 -19.29 21.59 -1.47
C LEU A 165 -20.80 21.57 -1.29
N ALA A 166 -21.57 21.76 -2.37
CA ALA A 166 -23.02 21.59 -2.33
C ALA A 166 -23.41 20.14 -2.04
N THR A 167 -22.69 19.16 -2.58
CA THR A 167 -22.95 17.72 -2.37
C THR A 167 -22.41 17.15 -1.06
N LEU A 168 -21.38 17.76 -0.48
CA LEU A 168 -20.75 17.30 0.77
C LEU A 168 -21.71 17.38 1.96
N ALA A 169 -21.97 16.27 2.65
CA ALA A 169 -22.86 16.22 3.81
C ALA A 169 -22.10 16.28 5.13
N ILE A 170 -22.83 16.54 6.22
CA ILE A 170 -22.35 16.26 7.58
C ILE A 170 -22.19 14.73 7.72
N ASP A 171 -21.22 14.30 8.51
CA ASP A 171 -20.77 12.91 8.70
C ASP A 171 -20.01 12.29 7.51
N ASP A 172 -19.83 13.02 6.40
CA ASP A 172 -18.98 12.56 5.31
C ASP A 172 -17.51 12.51 5.74
N ALA A 173 -16.81 11.49 5.26
CA ALA A 173 -15.37 11.34 5.43
C ALA A 173 -14.61 12.14 4.36
N LEU A 174 -13.65 12.96 4.79
CA LEU A 174 -12.73 13.70 3.94
C LEU A 174 -11.28 13.36 4.26
N GLU A 175 -10.39 13.67 3.32
CA GLU A 175 -8.97 13.45 3.48
C GLU A 175 -8.23 14.79 3.61
N ILE A 176 -7.49 14.95 4.70
CA ILE A 176 -6.73 16.16 5.01
C ILE A 176 -5.24 15.85 5.20
N GLN A 177 -4.36 16.77 4.87
CA GLN A 177 -2.91 16.60 5.02
C GLN A 177 -2.31 17.90 5.58
N GLY A 178 -1.40 17.79 6.54
CA GLY A 178 -0.86 18.92 7.32
C GLY A 178 -1.14 18.74 8.81
N PRO A 179 -1.04 19.80 9.63
CA PRO A 179 -0.90 21.22 9.26
C PRO A 179 0.50 21.62 8.77
N TYR A 180 0.58 22.75 8.06
CA TYR A 180 1.81 23.36 7.55
C TYR A 180 1.91 24.84 7.97
N ASP A 181 3.12 25.35 8.22
CA ASP A 181 3.31 26.77 8.53
C ASP A 181 3.15 27.65 7.28
N ALA A 182 2.54 28.82 7.44
CA ALA A 182 2.24 29.74 6.34
C ALA A 182 3.47 30.21 5.53
N ASP A 183 4.67 30.16 6.12
CA ASP A 183 5.92 30.54 5.44
C ASP A 183 6.48 29.44 4.51
N THR A 184 5.85 28.26 4.46
CA THR A 184 6.25 27.14 3.57
C THR A 184 5.54 27.14 2.21
N VAL A 185 4.86 28.23 1.84
CA VAL A 185 4.04 28.34 0.61
C VAL A 185 4.82 28.09 -0.69
N ASN A 186 6.15 28.25 -0.69
CA ASN A 186 7.03 27.95 -1.83
C ASN A 186 7.90 26.68 -1.65
N SER A 187 7.66 25.90 -0.59
CA SER A 187 8.34 24.63 -0.29
C SER A 187 7.37 23.53 0.14
N VAL A 188 6.09 23.64 -0.23
CA VAL A 188 5.25 22.46 -0.46
C VAL A 188 5.87 21.76 -1.67
N PRO A 189 6.51 20.60 -1.50
CA PRO A 189 7.04 19.89 -2.66
C PRO A 189 5.87 19.62 -3.60
N ASP A 190 6.07 19.86 -4.89
CA ASP A 190 5.43 19.08 -5.96
C ASP A 190 5.39 17.61 -5.47
N PRO A 191 4.26 16.88 -5.52
CA PRO A 191 4.08 15.63 -4.78
C PRO A 191 5.02 14.54 -5.29
N VAL A 192 6.27 14.59 -4.82
CA VAL A 192 7.31 13.62 -5.09
C VAL A 192 8.17 13.53 -3.82
N ALA A 193 8.21 12.32 -3.29
CA ALA A 193 9.19 11.80 -2.32
C ALA A 193 9.03 12.17 -0.83
N ALA A 194 7.85 11.92 -0.26
CA ALA A 194 7.81 11.13 0.97
C ALA A 194 7.19 9.78 0.58
N ALA A 195 7.87 8.67 0.84
CA ALA A 195 7.47 7.35 0.36
C ALA A 195 6.09 6.96 0.92
N ILE A 196 5.06 7.24 0.12
CA ILE A 196 3.75 6.61 0.20
C ILE A 196 4.02 5.10 0.05
N PRO A 197 3.61 4.23 1.00
CA PRO A 197 3.54 2.83 0.72
C PRO A 197 2.53 2.67 -0.39
N ARG A 198 3.06 2.29 -1.54
CA ARG A 198 2.35 2.21 -2.78
C ARG A 198 1.05 1.43 -2.59
N ALA A 199 -0.08 2.05 -2.91
CA ALA A 199 -1.40 1.42 -2.78
C ALA A 199 -1.39 0.03 -3.41
N LYS A 200 -1.98 -0.96 -2.73
CA LYS A 200 -1.99 -2.37 -3.13
C LYS A 200 -2.41 -2.56 -4.60
N TYR A 201 -3.39 -1.76 -5.03
CA TYR A 201 -3.81 -1.60 -6.42
C TYR A 201 -3.81 -0.11 -6.77
N PRO A 202 -3.58 0.26 -8.05
CA PRO A 202 -3.88 1.62 -8.49
C PRO A 202 -5.39 1.89 -8.38
N PRO A 203 -5.83 3.17 -8.40
CA PRO A 203 -7.25 3.50 -8.40
C PRO A 203 -8.01 2.82 -9.55
N PRO A 204 -9.29 2.42 -9.34
CA PRO A 204 -10.09 1.83 -10.39
C PRO A 204 -10.20 2.71 -11.64
N ASP A 205 -10.27 2.06 -12.80
CA ASP A 205 -10.30 2.71 -14.11
C ASP A 205 -11.45 2.17 -14.96
N ALA A 206 -12.66 2.65 -14.67
CA ALA A 206 -13.87 2.26 -15.40
C ALA A 206 -13.83 2.67 -16.88
N THR A 207 -13.13 3.77 -17.21
CA THR A 207 -12.94 4.21 -18.59
C THR A 207 -12.12 3.20 -19.38
N LEU A 208 -11.00 2.73 -18.81
CA LEU A 208 -10.20 1.67 -19.41
C LEU A 208 -11.01 0.37 -19.53
N TRP A 209 -11.81 0.00 -18.51
CA TRP A 209 -12.67 -1.19 -18.59
C TRP A 209 -13.64 -1.14 -19.77
N THR A 210 -14.27 0.02 -19.97
CA THR A 210 -15.19 0.27 -21.07
C THR A 210 -14.46 0.19 -22.43
N ALA A 211 -13.27 0.80 -22.54
CA ALA A 211 -12.44 0.72 -23.73
C ALA A 211 -11.97 -0.72 -24.04
N LEU A 212 -11.77 -1.54 -23.02
CA LEU A 212 -11.50 -2.97 -23.13
C LEU A 212 -12.75 -3.81 -23.45
N GLN A 213 -13.88 -3.16 -23.77
CA GLN A 213 -15.15 -3.77 -24.14
C GLN A 213 -15.63 -4.76 -23.08
N GLU A 214 -15.57 -4.35 -21.81
CA GLU A 214 -15.97 -5.17 -20.67
C GLU A 214 -15.25 -6.54 -20.65
N GLY A 215 -13.96 -6.53 -21.02
CA GLY A 215 -13.10 -7.71 -21.02
C GLY A 215 -13.00 -8.45 -22.35
N LYS A 216 -13.87 -8.18 -23.33
CA LYS A 216 -13.80 -8.85 -24.65
C LYS A 216 -12.52 -8.52 -25.40
N LEU A 217 -12.14 -7.24 -25.45
CA LEU A 217 -10.92 -6.80 -26.11
C LEU A 217 -9.67 -7.18 -25.31
N LEU A 218 -9.76 -7.14 -23.97
CA LEU A 218 -8.72 -7.62 -23.06
C LEU A 218 -8.34 -9.07 -23.39
N MET A 219 -9.31 -9.97 -23.56
CA MET A 219 -9.05 -11.38 -23.91
C MET A 219 -8.33 -11.52 -25.26
N VAL A 220 -8.65 -10.69 -26.25
CA VAL A 220 -7.97 -10.68 -27.55
C VAL A 220 -6.51 -10.27 -27.39
N ILE A 221 -6.26 -9.17 -26.68
CA ILE A 221 -4.92 -8.66 -26.40
C ILE A 221 -4.08 -9.71 -25.66
N LEU A 222 -4.61 -10.32 -24.60
CA LEU A 222 -3.88 -11.31 -23.80
C LEU A 222 -3.55 -12.57 -24.60
N LYS A 223 -4.42 -13.01 -25.51
CA LYS A 223 -4.14 -14.14 -26.40
C LYS A 223 -3.01 -13.83 -27.39
N ASP A 224 -2.99 -12.65 -28.01
CA ASP A 224 -1.88 -12.24 -28.91
C ASP A 224 -0.57 -12.12 -28.10
N PHE A 225 -0.62 -11.43 -26.97
CA PHE A 225 0.55 -11.22 -26.10
C PHE A 225 1.16 -12.54 -25.63
N TYR A 226 0.37 -13.42 -25.01
CA TYR A 226 0.91 -14.68 -24.52
C TYR A 226 1.27 -15.67 -25.64
N GLY A 227 0.57 -15.61 -26.78
CA GLY A 227 0.96 -16.38 -27.97
C GLY A 227 2.38 -16.04 -28.44
N ARG A 228 2.78 -14.77 -28.31
CA ARG A 228 4.14 -14.30 -28.59
C ARG A 228 5.12 -14.67 -27.48
N VAL A 229 4.78 -14.40 -26.22
CA VAL A 229 5.65 -14.66 -25.06
C VAL A 229 6.06 -16.12 -24.96
N TYR A 230 5.16 -17.08 -25.22
CA TYR A 230 5.49 -18.51 -25.15
C TYR A 230 6.38 -18.99 -26.32
N GLN A 231 6.53 -18.20 -27.38
CA GLN A 231 7.44 -18.46 -28.50
C GLN A 231 8.76 -17.66 -28.40
N ASP A 232 8.82 -16.73 -27.44
CA ASP A 232 9.93 -15.81 -27.28
C ASP A 232 11.10 -16.47 -26.52
N PRO A 233 12.31 -16.54 -27.08
CA PRO A 233 13.44 -17.19 -26.42
C PRO A 233 13.87 -16.53 -25.09
N LEU A 234 13.65 -15.23 -24.93
CA LEU A 234 14.02 -14.48 -23.73
C LEU A 234 12.94 -14.61 -22.64
N LEU A 235 11.66 -14.57 -23.02
CA LEU A 235 10.54 -14.54 -22.07
C LEU A 235 9.97 -15.92 -21.72
N SER A 236 9.96 -16.87 -22.66
CA SER A 236 9.38 -18.21 -22.45
C SER A 236 9.94 -18.98 -21.25
N PRO A 237 11.24 -18.87 -20.84
CA PRO A 237 11.75 -19.57 -19.66
C PRO A 237 11.03 -19.21 -18.36
N TYR A 238 10.47 -18.00 -18.22
CA TYR A 238 9.71 -17.59 -17.04
C TYR A 238 8.35 -18.28 -16.88
N PHE A 239 7.89 -18.97 -17.93
CA PHE A 239 6.59 -19.62 -17.97
C PHE A 239 6.67 -21.15 -17.89
N HIS A 240 7.85 -21.70 -17.62
CA HIS A 240 8.01 -23.14 -17.43
C HIS A 240 7.08 -23.67 -16.32
N GLY A 241 6.33 -24.74 -16.61
CA GLY A 241 5.35 -25.31 -15.68
C GLY A 241 4.04 -24.52 -15.53
N THR A 242 3.84 -23.43 -16.29
CA THR A 242 2.57 -22.70 -16.35
C THR A 242 1.97 -22.82 -17.74
N THR A 243 0.66 -23.04 -17.83
CA THR A 243 -0.04 -23.05 -19.13
C THR A 243 -0.38 -21.64 -19.58
N MET A 244 -0.35 -21.42 -20.90
CA MET A 244 -0.73 -20.14 -21.50
C MET A 244 -2.13 -19.68 -21.06
N LEU A 245 -3.09 -20.61 -21.02
CA LEU A 245 -4.45 -20.32 -20.56
C LEU A 245 -4.47 -19.81 -19.11
N ARG A 246 -3.71 -20.45 -18.22
CA ARG A 246 -3.63 -20.04 -16.81
C ARG A 246 -2.97 -18.67 -16.65
N SER A 247 -1.98 -18.34 -17.49
CA SER A 247 -1.40 -16.99 -17.52
C SER A 247 -2.42 -15.93 -17.95
N ILE A 248 -3.18 -16.22 -19.02
CA ILE A 248 -4.25 -15.34 -19.53
C ILE A 248 -5.33 -15.12 -18.45
N GLU A 249 -5.86 -16.19 -17.85
CA GLU A 249 -6.91 -16.11 -16.84
C GLU A 249 -6.49 -15.27 -15.62
N LYS A 250 -5.26 -15.46 -15.14
CA LYS A 250 -4.72 -14.68 -14.02
C LYS A 250 -4.67 -13.19 -14.33
N VAL A 251 -4.11 -12.82 -15.49
CA VAL A 251 -4.02 -11.39 -15.88
C VAL A 251 -5.42 -10.83 -16.17
N TYR A 252 -6.33 -11.62 -16.73
CA TYR A 252 -7.71 -11.22 -16.94
C TYR A 252 -8.41 -10.85 -15.64
N SER A 253 -8.41 -11.77 -14.65
CA SER A 253 -9.02 -11.50 -13.34
C SER A 253 -8.35 -10.35 -12.60
N PHE A 254 -7.03 -10.22 -12.73
CA PHE A 254 -6.28 -9.10 -12.17
C PHE A 254 -6.72 -7.76 -12.78
N MET A 255 -6.77 -7.67 -14.11
CA MET A 255 -7.21 -6.46 -14.82
C MET A 255 -8.67 -6.13 -14.54
N HIS A 256 -9.56 -7.14 -14.47
CA HIS A 256 -10.95 -6.95 -14.06
C HIS A 256 -11.03 -6.27 -12.69
N GLN A 257 -10.34 -6.82 -11.68
CA GLN A 257 -10.32 -6.24 -10.35
C GLN A 257 -9.71 -4.83 -10.33
N VAL A 258 -8.61 -4.61 -11.04
CA VAL A 258 -7.97 -3.29 -11.09
C VAL A 258 -8.87 -2.26 -11.76
N CYS A 259 -9.51 -2.59 -12.87
CA CYS A 259 -10.33 -1.61 -13.59
C CYS A 259 -11.69 -1.36 -12.93
N THR A 260 -12.32 -2.38 -12.32
CA THR A 260 -13.66 -2.27 -11.72
C THR A 260 -13.64 -1.95 -10.23
N GLY A 261 -12.55 -2.28 -9.53
CA GLY A 261 -12.47 -2.27 -8.07
C GLY A 261 -13.07 -3.53 -7.40
N GLU A 262 -13.67 -4.45 -8.15
CA GLU A 262 -14.29 -5.64 -7.59
C GLU A 262 -13.28 -6.71 -7.18
N HIS A 263 -13.41 -7.23 -5.95
CA HIS A 263 -12.53 -8.26 -5.39
C HIS A 263 -12.75 -9.64 -6.03
N THR A 264 -12.14 -9.86 -7.19
CA THR A 264 -12.32 -11.05 -8.04
C THR A 264 -11.02 -11.80 -8.35
N TYR A 265 -9.85 -11.21 -8.02
CA TYR A 265 -8.55 -11.83 -8.22
C TYR A 265 -8.03 -12.49 -6.93
N PHE A 266 -7.92 -13.82 -6.96
CA PHE A 266 -7.42 -14.65 -5.85
C PHE A 266 -5.93 -15.02 -5.97
N GLY A 267 -5.20 -14.43 -6.92
CA GLY A 267 -3.79 -14.74 -7.12
C GLY A 267 -2.84 -13.96 -6.21
N GLU A 268 -1.58 -14.36 -6.22
CA GLU A 268 -0.51 -13.67 -5.48
C GLU A 268 -0.21 -12.29 -6.07
N ARG A 269 0.26 -11.35 -5.22
CA ARG A 269 0.72 -10.02 -5.66
C ARG A 269 1.95 -10.17 -6.57
N PRO A 270 2.23 -9.21 -7.47
CA PRO A 270 3.41 -9.26 -8.34
C PRO A 270 4.73 -9.54 -7.60
N LYS A 271 4.96 -8.97 -6.41
CA LYS A 271 6.12 -9.28 -5.56
C LYS A 271 6.29 -10.78 -5.28
N ASN A 272 5.19 -11.46 -4.90
CA ASN A 272 5.20 -12.89 -4.60
C ASN A 272 5.14 -13.75 -5.87
N SER A 273 4.29 -13.39 -6.84
CA SER A 273 4.16 -14.11 -8.12
C SER A 273 5.48 -14.18 -8.89
N HIS A 274 6.31 -13.13 -8.79
CA HIS A 274 7.60 -13.04 -9.49
C HIS A 274 8.79 -13.24 -8.54
N HIS A 275 8.58 -13.70 -7.30
CA HIS A 275 9.62 -13.68 -6.26
C HIS A 275 10.93 -14.40 -6.68
N TRP A 276 10.82 -15.48 -7.46
CA TRP A 276 11.96 -16.27 -7.94
C TRP A 276 12.57 -15.77 -9.26
N MET A 277 11.85 -14.92 -9.99
CA MET A 277 12.24 -14.50 -11.34
C MET A 277 13.19 -13.29 -11.26
N VAL A 278 14.44 -13.47 -11.70
CA VAL A 278 15.41 -12.37 -11.81
C VAL A 278 15.13 -11.63 -13.11
N ILE A 279 14.28 -10.61 -13.03
CA ILE A 279 13.85 -9.80 -14.17
C ILE A 279 14.62 -8.49 -14.13
N SER A 280 15.46 -8.23 -15.13
CA SER A 280 16.16 -6.95 -15.29
C SER A 280 15.24 -5.86 -15.82
N ASP A 281 15.65 -4.60 -15.68
CA ASP A 281 14.94 -3.46 -16.28
C ASP A 281 14.80 -3.60 -17.80
N GLU A 282 15.85 -4.08 -18.46
CA GLU A 282 15.85 -4.37 -19.90
C GLU A 282 14.81 -5.43 -20.29
N THR A 283 14.74 -6.54 -19.54
CA THR A 283 13.76 -7.61 -19.78
C THR A 283 12.33 -7.11 -19.57
N PHE A 284 12.12 -6.30 -18.52
CA PHE A 284 10.82 -5.69 -18.24
C PHE A 284 10.39 -4.76 -19.39
N ASN A 285 11.27 -3.85 -19.82
CA ASN A 285 10.99 -2.90 -20.90
C ASN A 285 10.76 -3.61 -22.24
N TYR A 286 11.50 -4.70 -22.52
CA TYR A 286 11.27 -5.54 -23.70
C TYR A 286 9.86 -6.15 -23.72
N ARG A 287 9.44 -6.74 -22.59
CA ARG A 287 8.08 -7.28 -22.43
C ARG A 287 7.01 -6.19 -22.53
N GLU A 288 7.27 -5.00 -22.01
CA GLU A 288 6.37 -3.84 -22.12
C GLU A 288 6.16 -3.43 -23.58
N ALA A 289 7.24 -3.34 -24.36
CA ALA A 289 7.16 -3.04 -25.80
C ALA A 289 6.34 -4.09 -26.58
N LEU A 290 6.47 -5.38 -26.22
CA LEU A 290 5.69 -6.45 -26.82
C LEU A 290 4.18 -6.30 -26.53
N MET A 291 3.82 -5.90 -25.30
CA MET A 291 2.43 -5.64 -24.92
C MET A 291 1.85 -4.44 -25.67
N MET A 292 2.62 -3.35 -25.79
CA MET A 292 2.21 -2.16 -26.55
C MET A 292 1.93 -2.46 -28.02
N GLU A 293 2.73 -3.33 -28.65
CA GLU A 293 2.45 -3.78 -30.02
C GLU A 293 1.14 -4.58 -30.10
N CYS A 294 0.84 -5.40 -29.08
CA CYS A 294 -0.44 -6.13 -29.01
C CYS A 294 -1.63 -5.18 -28.85
N HIS A 295 -1.49 -4.11 -28.06
CA HIS A 295 -2.52 -3.06 -27.94
C HIS A 295 -2.82 -2.41 -29.28
N ARG A 296 -1.77 -1.98 -29.99
CA ARG A 296 -1.87 -1.33 -31.30
C ARG A 296 -2.55 -2.24 -32.32
N ARG A 297 -2.17 -3.53 -32.35
CA ARG A 297 -2.77 -4.54 -33.25
C ARG A 297 -4.22 -4.82 -32.93
N ALA A 298 -4.62 -4.76 -31.66
CA ALA A 298 -6.00 -4.93 -31.23
C ALA A 298 -6.85 -3.65 -31.45
N GLY A 299 -6.24 -2.53 -31.86
CA GLY A 299 -6.93 -1.27 -32.09
C GLY A 299 -7.29 -0.51 -30.80
N LEU A 300 -6.60 -0.79 -29.70
CA LEU A 300 -6.73 0.01 -28.48
C LEU A 300 -6.08 1.38 -28.71
N SER A 301 -6.76 2.47 -28.34
CA SER A 301 -6.23 3.82 -28.57
C SER A 301 -4.93 4.04 -27.78
N ASP A 302 -4.10 4.98 -28.24
CA ASP A 302 -2.83 5.31 -27.57
C ASP A 302 -3.08 5.77 -26.13
N GLU A 303 -4.12 6.58 -25.89
CA GLU A 303 -4.51 7.03 -24.56
C GLU A 303 -4.82 5.84 -23.63
N MET A 304 -5.66 4.90 -24.07
CA MET A 304 -6.03 3.73 -23.27
C MET A 304 -4.85 2.77 -23.09
N SER A 305 -3.99 2.66 -24.10
CA SER A 305 -2.75 1.89 -24.01
C SER A 305 -1.82 2.44 -22.93
N GLN A 306 -1.66 3.77 -22.85
CA GLN A 306 -0.85 4.39 -21.80
C GLN A 306 -1.45 4.20 -20.40
N ARG A 307 -2.79 4.23 -20.26
CA ARG A 307 -3.47 3.95 -18.98
C ARG A 307 -3.20 2.51 -18.50
N TRP A 308 -3.29 1.52 -19.40
CA TRP A 308 -2.88 0.15 -19.07
C TRP A 308 -1.39 0.11 -18.67
N MET A 309 -0.50 0.71 -19.46
CA MET A 309 0.94 0.70 -19.14
C MET A 309 1.22 1.35 -17.77
N ALA A 310 0.48 2.38 -17.37
CA ALA A 310 0.59 2.96 -16.03
C ALA A 310 0.26 1.94 -14.93
N ILE A 311 -0.74 1.07 -15.13
CA ILE A 311 -1.07 -0.03 -14.20
C ILE A 311 0.11 -1.00 -14.10
N GLU A 312 0.73 -1.40 -15.21
CA GLU A 312 1.85 -2.34 -15.17
C GLU A 312 3.11 -1.71 -14.55
N ARG A 313 3.41 -0.46 -14.91
CA ARG A 313 4.54 0.31 -14.38
C ARG A 313 4.40 0.59 -12.89
N HIS A 314 3.18 0.65 -12.36
CA HIS A 314 2.93 0.64 -10.92
C HIS A 314 3.79 -0.48 -10.32
N TYR A 315 3.64 -1.73 -10.77
CA TYR A 315 4.30 -2.93 -10.20
C TYR A 315 5.76 -3.15 -10.61
N LYS A 316 6.37 -2.24 -11.38
CA LYS A 316 7.74 -2.39 -11.88
C LYS A 316 8.74 -2.66 -10.76
N GLN A 317 8.67 -1.91 -9.67
CA GLN A 317 9.55 -2.06 -8.49
C GLN A 317 9.37 -3.38 -7.72
N ASP A 318 8.22 -4.06 -7.87
CA ASP A 318 7.97 -5.34 -7.21
C ASP A 318 8.52 -6.52 -8.03
N ILE A 319 8.80 -6.27 -9.31
CA ILE A 319 9.13 -7.28 -10.32
C ILE A 319 10.63 -7.25 -10.62
N ILE A 320 11.21 -6.06 -10.81
CA ILE A 320 12.62 -5.91 -11.16
C ILE A 320 13.51 -6.16 -9.95
N LYS A 321 14.52 -7.00 -10.15
CA LYS A 321 15.49 -7.39 -9.12
C LYS A 321 16.67 -8.12 -9.73
N ASP A 322 17.82 -7.94 -9.09
CA ASP A 322 19.09 -8.58 -9.49
C ASP A 322 19.28 -9.96 -8.85
N ALA A 323 18.43 -10.32 -7.88
CA ALA A 323 18.42 -11.62 -7.22
C ALA A 323 17.00 -12.04 -6.79
N PRO A 324 16.73 -13.35 -6.63
CA PRO A 324 15.44 -13.82 -6.12
C PRO A 324 15.12 -13.26 -4.71
N LEU A 325 13.84 -13.00 -4.45
CA LEU A 325 13.33 -12.54 -3.16
C LEU A 325 12.48 -13.64 -2.48
N PRO A 326 12.56 -13.79 -1.15
CA PRO A 326 11.68 -14.69 -0.41
C PRO A 326 10.20 -14.36 -0.62
N ARG A 327 9.31 -15.38 -0.59
CA ARG A 327 7.86 -15.11 -0.52
C ARG A 327 7.50 -14.67 0.88
N SER A 328 6.59 -13.69 0.98
CA SER A 328 6.07 -13.22 2.26
C SER A 328 4.55 -13.37 2.31
N PHE A 329 4.03 -14.05 3.34
CA PHE A 329 2.61 -14.14 3.66
C PHE A 329 2.36 -13.61 5.07
N GLY A 330 1.86 -12.38 5.18
CA GLY A 330 1.80 -11.69 6.47
C GLY A 330 3.19 -11.61 7.10
N ASN A 331 3.35 -12.17 8.30
CA ASN A 331 4.62 -12.21 9.03
C ASN A 331 5.51 -13.42 8.70
N THR A 332 5.05 -14.32 7.81
CA THR A 332 5.79 -15.54 7.49
C THR A 332 6.61 -15.33 6.22
N VAL A 333 7.93 -15.40 6.35
CA VAL A 333 8.86 -15.42 5.22
C VAL A 333 9.16 -16.87 4.88
N LEU A 334 8.78 -17.29 3.67
CA LEU A 334 9.11 -18.62 3.18
C LEU A 334 10.47 -18.60 2.46
N PRO A 335 11.34 -19.59 2.73
CA PRO A 335 12.61 -19.75 2.00
C PRO A 335 12.40 -19.78 0.49
N LEU A 336 13.39 -19.26 -0.24
CA LEU A 336 13.43 -19.25 -1.71
C LEU A 336 13.43 -20.66 -2.32
N ASP A 337 14.06 -21.58 -1.62
CA ASP A 337 14.30 -22.95 -2.04
C ASP A 337 14.41 -23.85 -0.79
N GLY A 338 14.34 -25.16 -1.00
CA GLY A 338 14.34 -26.16 0.05
C GLY A 338 13.03 -26.91 0.16
N TYR A 339 12.88 -27.62 1.27
CA TYR A 339 11.81 -28.58 1.46
C TYR A 339 11.09 -28.32 2.77
N GLY A 340 9.76 -28.35 2.72
CA GLY A 340 8.90 -28.47 3.90
C GLY A 340 8.51 -29.91 4.13
N GLU A 341 8.07 -30.21 5.35
CA GLU A 341 7.47 -31.50 5.70
C GLU A 341 6.08 -31.25 6.27
N MET A 342 5.12 -32.09 5.90
CA MET A 342 3.78 -32.07 6.48
C MET A 342 3.15 -33.46 6.42
N MET A 343 2.10 -33.67 7.21
CA MET A 343 1.23 -34.83 7.09
C MET A 343 0.10 -34.49 6.13
N ILE A 344 -0.18 -35.35 5.15
CA ILE A 344 -1.21 -35.06 4.16
C ILE A 344 -2.59 -35.48 4.67
N GLU A 345 -3.57 -34.60 4.62
CA GLU A 345 -4.94 -34.90 5.08
C GLU A 345 -5.80 -35.59 4.01
N VAL A 346 -5.44 -35.40 2.74
CA VAL A 346 -6.11 -35.98 1.57
C VAL A 346 -5.05 -36.64 0.71
N GLY A 347 -5.28 -37.86 0.25
CA GLY A 347 -4.29 -38.61 -0.51
C GLY A 347 -3.80 -37.87 -1.77
N SER A 348 -2.54 -38.09 -2.15
CA SER A 348 -1.91 -37.48 -3.32
C SER A 348 -0.96 -38.46 -4.01
N MET A 349 -0.27 -38.03 -5.05
CA MET A 349 0.78 -38.81 -5.71
C MET A 349 2.15 -38.19 -5.46
N CYS A 350 3.15 -39.03 -5.27
CA CYS A 350 4.54 -38.62 -5.21
C CYS A 350 5.06 -38.27 -6.60
N ASP A 351 5.57 -37.06 -6.80
CA ASP A 351 6.12 -36.58 -8.07
C ASP A 351 7.45 -37.26 -8.45
N GLY A 352 8.18 -37.82 -7.48
CA GLY A 352 9.43 -38.56 -7.72
C GLY A 352 9.21 -39.98 -8.28
N CYS A 353 8.40 -40.81 -7.60
CA CYS A 353 8.25 -42.23 -7.96
C CYS A 353 6.84 -42.61 -8.45
N GLY A 354 5.88 -41.67 -8.48
CA GLY A 354 4.51 -41.92 -8.90
C GLY A 354 3.66 -42.73 -7.90
N ARG A 355 4.19 -43.10 -6.73
CA ARG A 355 3.45 -43.82 -5.69
C ARG A 355 2.32 -42.96 -5.12
N VAL A 356 1.19 -43.59 -4.82
CA VAL A 356 0.10 -43.00 -4.03
C VAL A 356 0.55 -42.81 -2.58
N VAL A 357 0.40 -41.58 -2.09
CA VAL A 357 0.57 -41.20 -0.69
C VAL A 357 -0.82 -41.15 -0.06
N GLU A 358 -1.05 -42.01 0.93
CA GLU A 358 -2.34 -42.09 1.61
C GLU A 358 -2.53 -40.96 2.64
N PRO A 359 -3.78 -40.57 2.97
CA PRO A 359 -4.07 -39.69 4.09
C PRO A 359 -3.38 -40.16 5.38
N GLY A 360 -2.72 -39.24 6.09
CA GLY A 360 -1.98 -39.51 7.31
C GLY A 360 -0.50 -39.87 7.11
N GLU A 361 -0.04 -40.04 5.86
CA GLU A 361 1.40 -40.19 5.59
C GLU A 361 2.14 -38.84 5.65
N HIS A 362 3.38 -38.89 6.15
CA HIS A 362 4.30 -37.76 6.09
C HIS A 362 4.90 -37.62 4.70
N ILE A 363 4.86 -36.40 4.18
CA ILE A 363 5.43 -36.03 2.89
C ILE A 363 6.43 -34.91 3.06
N ARG A 364 7.36 -34.87 2.11
CA ARG A 364 8.30 -33.78 1.93
C ARG A 364 7.94 -33.07 0.64
N TYR A 365 7.78 -31.75 0.65
CA TYR A 365 7.43 -30.99 -0.54
C TYR A 365 8.43 -29.88 -0.82
N HIS A 366 8.73 -29.64 -2.08
CA HIS A 366 9.62 -28.57 -2.50
C HIS A 366 8.89 -27.23 -2.34
N LEU A 367 9.46 -26.32 -1.54
CA LEU A 367 8.82 -25.05 -1.16
C LEU A 367 8.47 -24.16 -2.37
N ARG A 368 9.33 -24.15 -3.40
CA ARG A 368 9.13 -23.43 -4.67
C ARG A 368 8.23 -24.17 -5.67
N LEU A 369 8.53 -25.44 -5.96
CA LEU A 369 7.87 -26.17 -7.06
C LEU A 369 6.51 -26.75 -6.65
N GLY A 370 6.27 -26.88 -5.34
CA GLY A 370 5.10 -27.59 -4.82
C GLY A 370 5.16 -29.10 -5.07
N THR A 371 6.24 -29.61 -5.65
CA THR A 371 6.40 -31.03 -5.91
C THR A 371 6.50 -31.80 -4.60
N LEU A 372 5.78 -32.90 -4.52
CA LEU A 372 5.55 -33.69 -3.34
C LEU A 372 6.29 -35.03 -3.45
N TYR A 373 7.02 -35.38 -2.40
CA TYR A 373 7.81 -36.59 -2.30
C TYR A 373 7.34 -37.41 -1.10
N CYS A 374 7.08 -38.70 -1.32
CA CYS A 374 6.78 -39.64 -0.24
C CYS A 374 8.02 -39.85 0.65
N GLY A 375 7.85 -40.41 1.85
CA GLY A 375 8.95 -40.65 2.79
C GLY A 375 10.08 -41.58 2.29
N GLN A 376 9.93 -42.20 1.11
CA GLN A 376 10.94 -43.03 0.45
C GLN A 376 11.68 -42.29 -0.68
N CYS A 377 11.24 -41.09 -1.05
CA CYS A 377 11.84 -40.27 -2.10
C CYS A 377 12.60 -39.10 -1.48
N ASN A 378 13.90 -38.98 -1.79
CA ASN A 378 14.74 -37.89 -1.29
C ASN A 378 14.75 -36.63 -2.18
N GLY A 379 13.88 -36.54 -3.18
CA GLY A 379 13.78 -35.37 -4.06
C GLY A 379 15.02 -35.16 -4.93
N ILE A 380 15.61 -36.25 -5.46
CA ILE A 380 16.64 -36.21 -6.51
C ILE A 380 15.98 -36.51 -7.84
#